data_AF-A0A6N9G6B6-F1
#
_entry.id   AF-A0A6N9G6B6-F1
#
_cell.length_a   1.000
_cell.length_b   1.000
_cell.length_c   1.000
_cell.angle_alpha   90.00
_cell.angle_beta   90.00
_cell.angle_gamma   90.00
#
_symmetry.space_group_name_H-M   'P 1'
#
loop_
_entity.id
_entity.type
_entity.pdbx_description
1 polymer ?
#
loop_
_entity_poly.entity_id
_entity_poly.type
_entity_poly.pdbx_seq_one_letter_code
_entity_poly.pdbx_strand_id
1 'polypeptide(L)'
;MNLEEMTLGVEEEYQIIDPDSRELTSYISEFLEKGKRVFRDQVKPEFLQSQVEMGTEVCRDIKEIRREIARLRSMVSEIAEKSGHRIVAAGTHPFSRWQEQEITEKDRYRSLVADLQYVARRLLIFGMHIHVGIPDRELRIDTMNQISYFMPHVLALSSSSPFWMGDNTGLKSYRSIVFSELPRTGIPERFNSADEYDHFIQTMIKTGCMDEPTKIWWDVRPHPRFPTLE
;
A
#
# COMPACT_ATOMS: atom_id res chain seq x y z
N MET A 1 24.90 11.41 9.01
CA MET A 1 24.05 11.58 7.80
C MET A 1 23.52 13.00 7.80
N ASN A 2 23.53 13.68 6.66
CA ASN A 2 22.87 14.97 6.51
C ASN A 2 21.39 14.71 6.20
N LEU A 3 20.45 15.29 6.95
CA LEU A 3 19.01 15.14 6.70
C LEU A 3 18.63 15.62 5.29
N GLU A 4 19.45 16.47 4.67
CA GLU A 4 19.30 16.94 3.30
C GLU A 4 19.43 15.82 2.23
N GLU A 5 19.92 14.63 2.60
CA GLU A 5 20.01 13.46 1.72
C GLU A 5 18.77 12.54 1.79
N MET A 6 17.89 12.74 2.78
CA MET A 6 16.68 11.92 2.91
C MET A 6 15.60 12.38 1.94
N THR A 7 15.30 11.55 0.95
CA THR A 7 14.20 11.77 0.02
C THR A 7 12.91 11.12 0.51
N LEU A 8 11.78 11.53 -0.07
CA LEU A 8 10.45 11.02 0.24
C LEU A 8 9.75 10.52 -1.03
N GLY A 9 9.03 9.42 -0.92
CA GLY A 9 8.05 8.96 -1.90
C GLY A 9 6.79 8.50 -1.19
N VAL A 10 5.62 8.73 -1.78
CA VAL A 10 4.34 8.27 -1.24
C VAL A 10 3.57 7.53 -2.31
N GLU A 11 3.06 6.37 -1.95
CA GLU A 11 2.08 5.63 -2.76
C GLU A 11 0.72 5.71 -2.06
N GLU A 12 -0.34 6.09 -2.79
CA GLU A 12 -1.72 6.11 -2.29
C GLU A 12 -2.61 5.21 -3.14
N GLU A 13 -3.39 4.36 -2.48
CA GLU A 13 -4.40 3.53 -3.11
C GLU A 13 -5.79 4.14 -2.93
N TYR A 14 -6.51 4.32 -4.03
CA TYR A 14 -7.84 4.93 -4.04
C TYR A 14 -8.91 3.93 -4.44
N GLN A 15 -10.07 4.09 -3.81
CA GLN A 15 -11.32 3.40 -4.12
C GLN A 15 -11.97 4.10 -5.31
N ILE A 16 -12.36 3.37 -6.35
CA ILE A 16 -13.21 3.91 -7.42
C ILE A 16 -14.66 3.57 -7.10
N ILE A 17 -15.51 4.59 -7.01
CA ILE A 17 -16.93 4.45 -6.68
C ILE A 17 -17.85 5.02 -7.76
N ASP A 18 -19.02 4.40 -7.88
CA ASP A 18 -20.16 4.96 -8.58
C ASP A 18 -20.81 6.06 -7.70
N PRO A 19 -21.05 7.28 -8.20
CA PRO A 19 -21.53 8.39 -7.37
C PRO A 19 -22.98 8.24 -6.88
N ASP A 20 -23.81 7.44 -7.56
CA ASP A 20 -25.22 7.29 -7.25
C ASP A 20 -25.46 6.21 -6.18
N SER A 21 -24.95 5.00 -6.44
CA SER A 21 -24.99 3.86 -5.51
C SER A 21 -24.00 4.01 -4.37
N ARG A 22 -22.88 4.73 -4.59
CA ARG A 22 -21.71 4.83 -3.71
C ARG A 22 -20.99 3.51 -3.49
N GLU A 23 -21.26 2.51 -4.34
CA GLU A 23 -20.56 1.23 -4.32
C GLU A 23 -19.23 1.33 -5.06
N LEU A 24 -18.29 0.46 -4.68
CA LEU A 24 -17.12 0.18 -5.50
C LEU A 24 -17.53 -0.35 -6.87
N THR A 25 -16.75 0.02 -7.89
CA THR A 25 -16.99 -0.42 -9.26
C THR A 25 -15.69 -0.76 -9.97
N SER A 26 -15.73 -1.81 -10.81
CA SER A 26 -14.61 -2.25 -11.65
C SER A 26 -14.41 -1.28 -12.80
N TYR A 27 -13.39 -0.43 -12.72
CA TYR A 27 -13.11 0.57 -13.76
C TYR A 27 -11.62 0.73 -14.10
N ILE A 28 -10.72 -0.02 -13.45
CA ILE A 28 -9.27 0.21 -13.60
C ILE A 28 -8.77 0.11 -15.05
N SER A 29 -9.34 -0.79 -15.86
CA SER A 29 -8.89 -1.02 -17.24
C SER A 29 -9.11 0.20 -18.13
N GLU A 30 -10.31 0.79 -18.09
CA GLU A 30 -10.61 2.03 -18.82
C GLU A 30 -9.88 3.24 -18.25
N PHE A 31 -9.74 3.30 -16.91
CA PHE A 31 -8.98 4.34 -16.23
C PHE A 31 -7.53 4.38 -16.71
N LEU A 32 -6.89 3.22 -16.82
CA LEU A 32 -5.52 3.08 -17.30
C LEU A 32 -5.37 3.46 -18.78
N GLU A 33 -6.32 3.08 -19.64
CA GLU A 33 -6.27 3.47 -21.05
C GLU A 33 -6.35 4.98 -21.25
N LYS A 34 -7.26 5.64 -20.52
CA LYS A 34 -7.41 7.12 -20.55
C LYS A 34 -6.24 7.81 -19.86
N GLY A 35 -5.67 7.19 -18.82
CA GLY A 35 -4.61 7.73 -17.98
C GLY A 35 -3.18 7.52 -18.51
N LYS A 36 -2.90 6.51 -19.34
CA LYS A 36 -1.54 6.16 -19.81
C LYS A 36 -0.77 7.32 -20.45
N ARG A 37 -1.47 8.24 -21.13
CA ARG A 37 -0.84 9.44 -21.73
C ARG A 37 -0.53 10.53 -20.71
N VAL A 38 -1.22 10.53 -19.57
CA VAL A 38 -1.19 11.57 -18.55
C VAL A 38 -0.26 11.20 -17.39
N PHE A 39 -0.17 9.92 -17.04
CA PHE A 39 0.45 9.45 -15.80
C PHE A 39 1.85 8.84 -15.92
N ARG A 40 2.35 8.59 -17.14
CA ARG A 40 3.64 7.90 -17.35
C ARG A 40 3.76 6.65 -16.45
N ASP A 41 4.76 6.61 -15.57
CA ASP A 41 5.07 5.48 -14.68
C ASP A 41 4.45 5.62 -13.26
N GLN A 42 3.68 6.67 -13.00
CA GLN A 42 3.13 6.99 -11.68
C GLN A 42 1.81 6.26 -11.36
N VAL A 43 1.25 5.52 -12.32
CA VAL A 43 0.03 4.71 -12.13
C VAL A 43 0.35 3.24 -12.27
N LYS A 44 -0.07 2.46 -11.28
CA LYS A 44 -0.01 1.00 -11.35
C LYS A 44 -1.42 0.40 -11.20
N PRO A 45 -1.78 -0.60 -12.02
CA PRO A 45 -2.94 -1.44 -11.74
C PRO A 45 -2.66 -2.27 -10.49
N GLU A 46 -3.59 -2.31 -9.54
CA GLU A 46 -3.44 -3.09 -8.31
C GLU A 46 -4.27 -4.38 -8.28
N PHE A 47 -4.28 -5.09 -7.14
CA PHE A 47 -4.86 -6.42 -6.98
C PHE A 47 -6.34 -6.50 -7.40
N LEU A 48 -7.11 -5.45 -7.13
CA LEU A 48 -8.54 -5.39 -7.45
C LEU A 48 -8.83 -4.34 -8.52
N GLN A 49 -9.82 -4.62 -9.37
CA GLN A 49 -10.18 -3.71 -10.46
C GLN A 49 -10.88 -2.42 -10.01
N SER A 50 -11.27 -2.34 -8.74
CA SER A 50 -11.85 -1.17 -8.08
C SER A 50 -10.82 -0.27 -7.40
N GLN A 51 -9.52 -0.55 -7.60
CA GLN A 51 -8.42 0.11 -6.92
C GLN A 51 -7.43 0.72 -7.92
N VAL A 52 -7.02 1.96 -7.65
CA VAL A 52 -5.94 2.62 -8.38
C VAL A 52 -4.84 3.04 -7.41
N GLU A 53 -3.59 2.65 -7.70
CA GLU A 53 -2.41 3.07 -6.96
C GLU A 53 -1.70 4.21 -7.71
N MET A 54 -1.39 5.27 -6.98
CA MET A 54 -0.60 6.40 -7.46
C MET A 54 0.69 6.53 -6.67
N GLY A 55 1.82 6.60 -7.35
CA GLY A 55 3.12 6.89 -6.74
C GLY A 55 3.59 8.31 -7.05
N THR A 56 4.03 9.05 -6.03
CA THR A 56 4.74 10.31 -6.26
C THR A 56 6.08 10.08 -6.94
N GLU A 57 6.59 11.14 -7.58
CA GLU A 57 8.03 11.21 -7.86
C GLU A 57 8.83 11.21 -6.56
N VAL A 58 10.14 10.99 -6.66
CA VAL A 58 11.07 11.12 -5.53
C VAL A 58 11.21 12.60 -5.17
N CYS A 59 10.69 12.96 -4.00
CA CYS A 59 10.65 14.33 -3.47
C CYS A 59 11.81 14.58 -2.50
N ARG A 60 12.28 15.83 -2.43
CA ARG A 60 13.38 16.25 -1.55
C ARG A 60 12.92 16.63 -0.16
N ASP A 61 11.67 17.09 -0.03
CA ASP A 61 11.14 17.57 1.24
C ASP A 61 9.61 17.43 1.35
N ILE A 62 9.08 17.73 2.53
CA ILE A 62 7.64 17.66 2.83
C ILE A 62 6.80 18.67 2.05
N LYS A 63 7.40 19.75 1.52
CA LYS A 63 6.66 20.75 0.72
C LYS A 63 6.47 20.22 -0.70
N GLU A 64 7.49 19.56 -1.24
CA GLU A 64 7.45 18.91 -2.55
C GLU A 64 6.48 17.73 -2.54
N ILE A 65 6.57 16.83 -1.57
CA ILE A 65 5.65 15.69 -1.47
C ILE A 65 4.19 16.14 -1.34
N ARG A 66 3.93 17.22 -0.57
CA ARG A 66 2.58 17.79 -0.45
C ARG A 66 2.04 18.28 -1.80
N ARG A 67 2.88 18.96 -2.60
CA ARG A 67 2.48 19.42 -3.94
C ARG A 67 2.20 18.24 -4.86
N GLU A 68 3.05 17.22 -4.82
CA GLU A 68 2.88 16.01 -5.64
C GLU A 68 1.61 15.23 -5.26
N ILE A 69 1.35 15.00 -3.97
CA ILE A 69 0.11 14.35 -3.53
C ILE A 69 -1.12 15.15 -3.97
N ALA A 70 -1.12 16.47 -3.80
CA ALA A 70 -2.23 17.31 -4.23
C ALA A 70 -2.46 17.25 -5.75
N ARG A 71 -1.37 17.23 -6.53
CA ARG A 71 -1.40 17.07 -7.98
C ARG A 71 -1.99 15.71 -8.37
N LEU A 72 -1.49 14.62 -7.81
CA LEU A 72 -1.94 13.26 -8.12
C LEU A 72 -3.41 13.05 -7.75
N ARG A 73 -3.83 13.46 -6.54
CA ARG A 73 -5.25 13.39 -6.12
C ARG A 73 -6.16 14.16 -7.07
N SER A 74 -5.77 15.37 -7.48
CA SER A 74 -6.54 16.18 -8.42
C SER A 74 -6.67 15.49 -9.78
N MET A 75 -5.58 14.93 -10.29
CA MET A 75 -5.56 14.25 -11.59
C MET A 75 -6.40 12.97 -11.59
N VAL A 76 -6.28 12.13 -10.55
CA VAL A 76 -7.09 10.90 -10.44
C VAL A 76 -8.57 11.25 -10.33
N SER A 77 -8.90 12.24 -9.50
CA SER A 77 -10.27 12.73 -9.36
C SER A 77 -10.83 13.18 -10.70
N GLU A 78 -10.10 14.02 -11.44
CA GLU A 78 -10.56 14.54 -12.75
C GLU A 78 -10.81 13.42 -13.77
N ILE A 79 -9.96 12.38 -13.80
CA ILE A 79 -10.12 11.26 -14.75
C ILE A 79 -11.28 10.35 -14.36
N ALA A 80 -11.47 10.10 -13.06
CA ALA A 80 -12.64 9.39 -12.56
C ALA A 80 -13.93 10.17 -12.92
N GLU A 81 -13.94 11.49 -12.70
CA GLU A 81 -15.09 12.35 -12.99
C GLU A 81 -15.47 12.38 -14.47
N LYS A 82 -14.49 12.48 -15.37
CA LYS A 82 -14.71 12.40 -16.83
C LYS A 82 -15.35 11.09 -17.28
N SER A 83 -15.27 10.08 -16.43
CA SER A 83 -15.81 8.75 -16.67
C SER A 83 -17.12 8.52 -15.92
N GLY A 84 -17.68 9.53 -15.24
CA GLY A 84 -18.89 9.38 -14.42
C GLY A 84 -18.65 8.79 -13.02
N HIS A 85 -17.39 8.67 -12.59
CA HIS A 85 -17.01 8.03 -11.33
C HIS A 85 -16.50 9.05 -10.30
N ARG A 86 -16.26 8.60 -9.06
CA ARG A 86 -15.56 9.35 -8.01
C ARG A 86 -14.51 8.48 -7.31
N ILE A 87 -13.63 9.13 -6.54
CA ILE A 87 -12.63 8.44 -5.74
C ILE A 87 -12.80 8.69 -4.25
N VAL A 88 -12.39 7.71 -3.44
CA VAL A 88 -12.30 7.81 -1.97
C VAL A 88 -10.93 7.35 -1.51
N ALA A 89 -10.34 8.08 -0.55
CA ALA A 89 -9.10 7.71 0.14
C ALA A 89 -9.43 7.33 1.59
N ALA A 90 -9.60 6.03 1.84
CA ALA A 90 -9.90 5.47 3.17
C ALA A 90 -9.47 4.00 3.23
N GLY A 91 -9.12 3.51 4.42
CA GLY A 91 -8.52 2.17 4.57
C GLY A 91 -9.42 0.99 4.17
N THR A 92 -10.74 1.16 4.21
CA THR A 92 -11.75 0.19 3.79
C THR A 92 -12.90 0.91 3.11
N HIS A 93 -13.62 0.22 2.23
CA HIS A 93 -14.91 0.70 1.77
C HIS A 93 -16.00 0.38 2.83
N PRO A 94 -16.93 1.29 3.14
CA PRO A 94 -17.84 1.08 4.28
C PRO A 94 -18.82 -0.09 4.13
N PHE A 95 -19.31 -0.38 2.93
CA PHE A 95 -20.37 -1.39 2.73
C PHE A 95 -20.24 -2.34 1.54
N SER A 96 -19.57 -1.94 0.44
CA SER A 96 -19.23 -2.88 -0.64
C SER A 96 -18.50 -4.12 -0.14
N ARG A 97 -18.86 -5.27 -0.73
CA ARG A 97 -18.43 -6.59 -0.30
C ARG A 97 -17.28 -7.06 -1.16
N TRP A 98 -16.22 -7.57 -0.52
CA TRP A 98 -15.05 -8.12 -1.21
C TRP A 98 -15.41 -9.33 -2.08
N GLN A 99 -16.45 -10.08 -1.74
CA GLN A 99 -16.93 -11.24 -2.50
C GLN A 99 -17.43 -10.86 -3.90
N GLU A 100 -17.87 -9.62 -4.06
CA GLU A 100 -18.47 -9.08 -5.29
C GLU A 100 -17.42 -8.33 -6.14
N GLN A 101 -16.18 -8.22 -5.66
CA GLN A 101 -15.12 -7.50 -6.37
C GLN A 101 -14.33 -8.41 -7.31
N GLU A 102 -14.01 -7.87 -8.48
CA GLU A 102 -13.22 -8.58 -9.48
C GLU A 102 -11.72 -8.42 -9.24
N ILE A 103 -11.00 -9.55 -9.25
CA ILE A 103 -9.56 -9.58 -9.11
C ILE A 103 -8.92 -9.25 -10.47
N THR A 104 -7.90 -8.41 -10.47
CA THR A 104 -7.13 -8.06 -11.66
C THR A 104 -6.42 -9.30 -12.23
N GLU A 105 -6.55 -9.55 -13.53
CA GLU A 105 -5.92 -10.69 -14.20
C GLU A 105 -4.40 -10.50 -14.39
N LYS A 106 -3.61 -10.67 -13.31
CA LYS A 106 -2.14 -10.81 -13.39
C LYS A 106 -1.69 -12.11 -12.74
N ASP A 107 -0.67 -12.75 -13.32
CA ASP A 107 -0.18 -14.07 -12.86
C ASP A 107 0.27 -14.07 -11.39
N ARG A 108 0.88 -12.98 -10.90
CA ARG A 108 1.28 -12.83 -9.48
C ARG A 108 0.09 -12.86 -8.51
N TYR A 109 -1.06 -12.38 -8.93
CA TYR A 109 -2.26 -12.34 -8.10
C TYR A 109 -2.97 -13.70 -8.06
N ARG A 110 -2.88 -14.46 -9.16
CA ARG A 110 -3.37 -15.85 -9.20
C ARG A 110 -2.60 -16.75 -8.24
N SER A 111 -1.27 -16.62 -8.16
CA SER A 111 -0.48 -17.39 -7.19
C SER A 111 -0.79 -16.99 -5.75
N LEU A 112 -0.94 -15.71 -5.45
CA LEU A 112 -1.32 -15.25 -4.10
C LEU A 112 -2.67 -15.82 -3.64
N VAL A 113 -3.67 -15.83 -4.54
CA VAL A 113 -4.99 -16.43 -4.24
C VAL A 113 -4.90 -17.94 -4.13
N ALA A 114 -4.06 -18.61 -4.93
CA ALA A 114 -3.83 -20.04 -4.82
C ALA A 114 -3.19 -20.42 -3.48
N ASP A 115 -2.26 -19.61 -2.97
CA ASP A 115 -1.53 -19.89 -1.73
C ASP A 115 -2.36 -19.55 -0.49
N LEU A 116 -3.03 -18.39 -0.47
CA LEU A 116 -3.69 -17.83 0.72
C LEU A 116 -5.21 -17.94 0.71
N GLN A 117 -5.80 -18.35 -0.41
CA GLN A 117 -7.23 -18.64 -0.56
C GLN A 117 -8.11 -17.48 -0.06
N TYR A 118 -8.97 -17.74 0.93
CA TYR A 118 -9.95 -16.79 1.43
C TYR A 118 -9.31 -15.52 2.00
N VAL A 119 -8.12 -15.64 2.61
CA VAL A 119 -7.39 -14.50 3.19
C VAL A 119 -7.02 -13.50 2.09
N ALA A 120 -6.48 -13.97 0.96
CA ALA A 120 -6.16 -13.10 -0.17
C ALA A 120 -7.41 -12.50 -0.82
N ARG A 121 -8.50 -13.26 -0.96
CA ARG A 121 -9.75 -12.75 -1.55
C ARG A 121 -10.38 -11.63 -0.71
N ARG A 122 -10.15 -11.62 0.60
CA ARG A 122 -10.67 -10.60 1.52
C ARG A 122 -9.87 -9.29 1.53
N LEU A 123 -8.76 -9.18 0.78
CA LEU A 123 -7.89 -8.00 0.72
C LEU A 123 -8.52 -6.82 -0.06
N LEU A 124 -9.76 -6.47 0.27
CA LEU A 124 -10.40 -5.23 -0.17
C LEU A 124 -10.02 -4.09 0.78
N ILE A 125 -8.73 -3.76 0.82
CA ILE A 125 -8.18 -2.71 1.68
C ILE A 125 -7.34 -1.76 0.85
N PHE A 126 -7.21 -0.53 1.34
CA PHE A 126 -6.52 0.54 0.63
C PHE A 126 -5.48 1.16 1.56
N GLY A 127 -4.25 1.26 1.09
CA GLY A 127 -3.09 1.71 1.83
C GLY A 127 -2.57 3.08 1.41
N MET A 128 -1.69 3.58 2.27
CA MET A 128 -0.73 4.63 1.92
C MET A 128 0.64 4.12 2.38
N HIS A 129 1.61 4.09 1.48
CA HIS A 129 2.98 3.67 1.77
C HIS A 129 3.90 4.89 1.69
N ILE A 130 4.82 5.04 2.64
CA ILE A 130 5.72 6.19 2.72
C ILE A 130 7.15 5.67 2.64
N HIS A 131 7.81 5.95 1.53
CA HIS A 131 9.22 5.65 1.37
C HIS A 131 10.08 6.80 1.86
N VAL A 132 11.02 6.51 2.74
CA VAL A 132 12.09 7.42 3.17
C VAL A 132 13.41 6.92 2.63
N GLY A 133 14.10 7.75 1.83
CA GLY A 133 15.41 7.44 1.27
C GLY A 133 16.48 7.38 2.36
N ILE A 134 17.02 6.17 2.59
CA ILE A 134 18.10 5.91 3.54
C ILE A 134 19.12 4.99 2.85
N PRO A 135 20.09 5.55 2.09
CA PRO A 135 21.03 4.76 1.31
C PRO A 135 21.90 3.81 2.15
N ASP A 136 22.33 4.28 3.32
CA ASP A 136 23.11 3.49 4.26
C ASP A 136 22.27 2.32 4.82
N ARG A 137 22.76 1.10 4.64
CA ARG A 137 22.01 -0.12 5.01
C ARG A 137 21.94 -0.34 6.51
N GLU A 138 23.03 -0.08 7.23
CA GLU A 138 23.08 -0.26 8.68
C GLU A 138 22.14 0.73 9.36
N LEU A 139 22.19 2.00 8.92
CA LEU A 139 21.28 3.02 9.40
C LEU A 139 19.82 2.70 9.08
N ARG A 140 19.53 2.10 7.93
CA ARG A 140 18.16 1.70 7.57
C ARG A 140 17.61 0.65 8.53
N ILE A 141 18.42 -0.35 8.88
CA ILE A 141 18.03 -1.38 9.85
C ILE A 141 17.89 -0.80 11.26
N ASP A 142 18.85 0.02 11.69
CA ASP A 142 18.74 0.71 12.99
C ASP A 142 17.47 1.58 13.04
N THR A 143 17.20 2.36 11.99
CA THR A 143 16.00 3.20 11.89
C THR A 143 14.72 2.36 11.94
N MET A 144 14.66 1.21 11.24
CA MET A 144 13.53 0.29 11.32
C MET A 144 13.28 -0.21 12.75
N ASN A 145 14.34 -0.59 13.47
CA ASN A 145 14.24 -1.05 14.86
C ASN A 145 13.67 0.05 15.78
N GLN A 146 14.05 1.31 15.55
CA GLN A 146 13.59 2.45 16.35
C GLN A 146 12.16 2.88 16.00
N ILE A 147 11.83 3.00 14.71
CA ILE A 147 10.53 3.51 14.25
C ILE A 147 9.38 2.56 14.61
N SER A 148 9.68 1.26 14.78
CA SER A 148 8.74 0.26 15.29
C SER A 148 8.03 0.68 16.59
N TYR A 149 8.70 1.46 17.45
CA TYR A 149 8.10 2.04 18.66
C TYR A 149 7.01 3.09 18.36
N PHE A 150 7.16 3.84 17.27
CA PHE A 150 6.24 4.91 16.88
C PHE A 150 5.06 4.43 16.04
N MET A 151 5.10 3.21 15.49
CA MET A 151 4.05 2.68 14.62
C MET A 151 2.63 2.75 15.19
N PRO A 152 2.37 2.49 16.48
CA PRO A 152 1.01 2.66 17.04
C PRO A 152 0.50 4.11 16.95
N HIS A 153 1.39 5.10 17.04
CA HIS A 153 1.04 6.53 16.94
C HIS A 153 0.69 6.90 15.50
N VAL A 154 1.47 6.39 14.53
CA VAL A 154 1.19 6.56 13.09
C VAL A 154 -0.15 5.93 12.73
N LEU A 155 -0.43 4.72 13.23
CA LEU A 155 -1.72 4.04 13.03
C LEU A 155 -2.88 4.85 13.60
N ALA A 156 -2.73 5.41 14.81
CA ALA A 156 -3.77 6.22 15.44
C ALA A 156 -4.11 7.48 14.62
N LEU A 157 -3.10 8.15 14.06
CA LEU A 157 -3.28 9.36 13.25
C LEU A 157 -3.83 9.07 11.84
N SER A 158 -3.58 7.88 11.30
CA SER A 158 -3.97 7.48 9.94
C SER A 158 -5.27 6.66 9.89
N SER A 159 -5.87 6.34 11.03
CA SER A 159 -7.05 5.48 11.10
C SER A 159 -8.24 6.07 10.33
N SER A 160 -8.77 5.31 9.37
CA SER A 160 -9.82 5.76 8.44
C SER A 160 -10.77 4.63 8.01
N SER A 161 -10.79 3.52 8.75
CA SER A 161 -11.55 2.30 8.38
C SER A 161 -12.41 1.75 9.52
N PRO A 162 -13.39 2.51 10.06
CA PRO A 162 -14.24 2.00 11.12
C PRO A 162 -15.35 1.06 10.65
N PHE A 163 -15.65 1.03 9.34
CA PHE A 163 -16.74 0.25 8.76
C PHE A 163 -16.22 -0.87 7.86
N TRP A 164 -16.98 -1.97 7.80
CA TRP A 164 -16.69 -3.12 6.93
C TRP A 164 -17.98 -3.86 6.58
N MET A 165 -18.24 -4.07 5.28
CA MET A 165 -19.41 -4.80 4.75
C MET A 165 -20.78 -4.31 5.29
N GLY A 166 -20.87 -3.04 5.68
CA GLY A 166 -22.10 -2.39 6.14
C GLY A 166 -22.17 -2.22 7.66
N ASP A 167 -21.24 -2.81 8.40
CA ASP A 167 -21.23 -2.81 9.86
C ASP A 167 -20.21 -1.82 10.43
N ASN A 168 -20.58 -1.18 11.55
CA ASN A 168 -19.62 -0.49 12.40
C ASN A 168 -18.85 -1.53 13.20
N THR A 169 -17.55 -1.66 12.90
CA THR A 169 -16.71 -2.72 13.46
C THR A 169 -16.34 -2.50 14.92
N GLY A 170 -16.57 -1.29 15.45
CA GLY A 170 -16.11 -0.87 16.78
C GLY A 170 -14.62 -0.51 16.82
N LEU A 171 -13.87 -0.74 15.73
CA LEU A 171 -12.46 -0.38 15.59
C LEU A 171 -12.32 0.94 14.82
N LYS A 172 -11.15 1.59 14.95
CA LYS A 172 -10.81 2.78 14.15
C LYS A 172 -10.06 2.44 12.86
N SER A 173 -9.32 1.33 12.89
CA SER A 173 -8.64 0.76 11.74
C SER A 173 -9.00 -0.72 11.59
N TYR A 174 -10.06 -1.02 10.86
CA TYR A 174 -10.39 -2.39 10.50
C TYR A 174 -9.45 -2.92 9.40
N ARG A 175 -8.88 -2.01 8.58
CA ARG A 175 -7.84 -2.34 7.60
C ARG A 175 -6.72 -3.19 8.21
N SER A 176 -6.21 -2.80 9.37
CA SER A 176 -5.10 -3.53 10.02
C SER A 176 -5.49 -4.94 10.46
N ILE A 177 -6.75 -5.16 10.83
CA ILE A 177 -7.26 -6.50 11.17
C ILE A 177 -7.37 -7.36 9.93
N VAL A 178 -7.87 -6.81 8.83
CA VAL A 178 -7.93 -7.52 7.55
C VAL A 178 -6.53 -7.94 7.11
N PHE A 179 -5.57 -7.01 7.22
CA PHE A 179 -4.18 -7.25 6.84
C PHE A 179 -3.48 -8.27 7.73
N SER A 180 -3.73 -8.28 9.04
CA SER A 180 -3.05 -9.16 10.02
C SER A 180 -3.28 -10.67 9.82
N GLU A 181 -4.23 -11.06 8.96
CA GLU A 181 -4.44 -12.47 8.61
C GLU A 181 -3.45 -12.98 7.56
N LEU A 182 -2.72 -12.08 6.90
CA LEU A 182 -1.64 -12.48 6.00
C LEU A 182 -0.41 -12.94 6.80
N PRO A 183 0.35 -13.92 6.30
CA PRO A 183 1.61 -14.31 6.94
C PRO A 183 2.64 -13.17 6.82
N ARG A 184 3.51 -13.02 7.84
CA ARG A 184 4.61 -12.04 7.84
C ARG A 184 4.15 -10.57 7.83
N THR A 185 3.06 -10.28 8.54
CA THR A 185 2.58 -8.90 8.80
C THR A 185 2.87 -8.44 10.22
N GLY A 186 2.64 -7.15 10.47
CA GLY A 186 2.78 -6.53 11.79
C GLY A 186 4.14 -5.89 11.99
N ILE A 187 4.48 -5.62 13.24
CA ILE A 187 5.75 -4.99 13.61
C ILE A 187 6.92 -5.92 13.24
N PRO A 188 7.98 -5.42 12.58
CA PRO A 188 9.12 -6.23 12.19
C PRO A 188 9.89 -6.77 13.39
N GLU A 189 10.62 -7.86 13.16
CA GLU A 189 11.64 -8.34 14.10
C GLU A 189 12.79 -7.33 14.23
N ARG A 190 13.55 -7.44 15.32
CA ARG A 190 14.75 -6.62 15.53
C ARG A 190 15.99 -7.31 14.98
N PHE A 191 16.83 -6.55 14.30
CA PHE A 191 18.10 -7.03 13.74
C PHE A 191 19.26 -6.17 14.22
N ASN A 192 20.40 -6.77 14.57
CA ASN A 192 21.58 -6.04 15.06
C ASN A 192 22.45 -5.47 13.94
N SER A 193 22.27 -5.94 12.70
CA SER A 193 22.98 -5.43 11.51
C SER A 193 22.22 -5.70 10.21
N ALA A 194 22.66 -5.06 9.13
CA ALA A 194 22.16 -5.35 7.78
C ALA A 194 22.47 -6.80 7.34
N ASP A 195 23.60 -7.35 7.75
CA ASP A 195 23.96 -8.74 7.45
C ASP A 195 23.05 -9.76 8.14
N GLU A 196 22.63 -9.47 9.39
CA GLU A 196 21.67 -10.33 10.11
C GLU A 196 20.30 -10.33 9.42
N TYR A 197 19.84 -9.14 8.99
CA TYR A 197 18.63 -9.01 8.18
C TYR A 197 18.74 -9.83 6.88
N ASP A 198 19.85 -9.72 6.14
CA ASP A 198 20.06 -10.50 4.92
C ASP A 198 20.03 -12.01 5.16
N HIS A 199 20.63 -12.46 6.27
CA HIS A 199 20.60 -13.86 6.65
C HIS A 199 19.18 -14.35 6.94
N PHE A 200 18.37 -13.54 7.62
CA PHE A 200 16.95 -13.84 7.84
C PHE A 200 16.20 -13.97 6.51
N ILE A 201 16.34 -13.01 5.59
CA ILE A 201 15.73 -13.06 4.26
C ILE A 201 16.14 -14.32 3.51
N GLN A 202 17.44 -14.62 3.47
CA GLN A 202 17.95 -15.81 2.79
C GLN A 202 17.42 -17.10 3.41
N THR A 203 17.30 -17.16 4.73
CA THR A 203 16.75 -18.32 5.44
C THR A 203 15.30 -18.53 5.06
N MET A 204 14.47 -17.48 5.11
CA MET A 204 13.06 -17.52 4.73
C MET A 204 12.85 -17.99 3.28
N ILE A 205 13.75 -17.61 2.37
CA ILE A 205 13.72 -18.09 0.97
C ILE A 205 14.15 -19.56 0.88
N LYS A 206 15.26 -19.94 1.52
CA LYS A 206 15.80 -21.31 1.48
C LYS A 206 14.83 -22.34 2.07
N THR A 207 14.05 -21.97 3.07
CA THR A 207 13.06 -22.86 3.70
C THR A 207 11.72 -22.89 2.97
N GLY A 208 11.55 -22.11 1.89
CA GLY A 208 10.30 -22.02 1.15
C GLY A 208 9.19 -21.26 1.87
N CYS A 209 9.52 -20.50 2.93
CA CYS A 209 8.54 -19.64 3.62
C CYS A 209 8.09 -18.46 2.74
N MET A 210 8.95 -18.02 1.83
CA MET A 210 8.67 -17.06 0.76
C MET A 210 9.57 -17.33 -0.45
N ASP A 211 9.17 -16.86 -1.63
CA ASP A 211 9.94 -16.96 -2.88
C ASP A 211 10.75 -15.69 -3.17
N GLU A 212 10.25 -14.52 -2.76
CA GLU A 212 10.96 -13.24 -2.88
C GLU A 212 10.73 -12.31 -1.67
N PRO A 213 11.66 -11.36 -1.41
CA PRO A 213 11.56 -10.45 -0.25
C PRO A 213 10.35 -9.51 -0.26
N THR A 214 9.70 -9.29 -1.41
CA THR A 214 8.51 -8.42 -1.49
C THR A 214 7.29 -8.98 -0.72
N LYS A 215 7.34 -10.27 -0.33
CA LYS A 215 6.30 -10.97 0.45
C LYS A 215 6.47 -10.82 1.96
N ILE A 216 7.35 -9.92 2.42
CA ILE A 216 7.34 -9.41 3.79
C ILE A 216 6.40 -8.23 3.85
N TRP A 217 5.35 -8.33 4.64
CA TRP A 217 4.27 -7.34 4.72
C TRP A 217 4.24 -6.67 6.10
N TRP A 218 5.42 -6.43 6.67
CA TRP A 218 5.54 -5.70 7.92
C TRP A 218 5.02 -4.26 7.82
N ASP A 219 4.63 -3.71 8.95
CA ASP A 219 4.14 -2.34 9.09
C ASP A 219 5.22 -1.30 8.74
N VAL A 220 6.49 -1.70 8.81
CA VAL A 220 7.66 -0.96 8.32
C VAL A 220 8.72 -1.96 7.83
N ARG A 221 9.35 -1.71 6.68
CA ARG A 221 10.32 -2.64 6.08
C ARG A 221 11.38 -1.94 5.21
N PRO A 222 12.60 -2.49 5.10
CA PRO A 222 13.54 -2.09 4.06
C PRO A 222 12.99 -2.50 2.70
N HIS A 223 12.87 -1.54 1.77
CA HIS A 223 12.42 -1.88 0.43
C HIS A 223 13.48 -2.74 -0.29
N PRO A 224 13.12 -3.87 -0.91
CA PRO A 224 14.10 -4.82 -1.45
C PRO A 224 14.81 -4.35 -2.71
N ARG A 225 14.26 -3.35 -3.41
CA ARG A 225 14.81 -2.84 -4.69
C ARG A 225 15.24 -1.38 -4.62
N PHE A 226 14.77 -0.64 -3.62
CA PHE A 226 15.00 0.79 -3.52
C PHE A 226 15.77 1.06 -2.22
N PRO A 227 16.65 2.07 -2.19
CA PRO A 227 17.40 2.40 -0.99
C PRO A 227 16.53 3.14 0.04
N THR A 228 15.36 2.58 0.36
CA THR A 228 14.34 3.22 1.19
C THR A 228 13.93 2.32 2.35
N LEU A 229 13.52 2.95 3.45
CA LEU A 229 12.65 2.36 4.45
C LEU A 229 11.21 2.73 4.06
N GLU A 230 10.34 1.73 3.95
CA GLU A 230 8.91 1.86 3.62
C GLU A 230 8.06 1.64 4.86
#